data_AF-A0A932Z5G4-F1
#
_entry.id   AF-A0A932Z5G4-F1
#
_cell.length_a   1.000
_cell.length_b   1.000
_cell.length_c   1.000
_cell.angle_alpha   90.00
_cell.angle_beta   90.00
_cell.angle_gamma   90.00
#
_symmetry.space_group_name_H-M   'P 1'
#
loop_
_entity.id
_entity.type
_entity.pdbx_description
1 polymer ?
#
loop_
_entity_poly.entity_id
_entity_poly.type
_entity_poly.pdbx_seq_one_letter_code
_entity_poly.pdbx_strand_id
1 'polypeptide(L)'
;MGVAARMAGLHAQTLRYYERAGLLTPARSEGNRRYYSERDLERVRRIKTLMDDLGMNLAGVEVVLRLMERLTEMEQQAQQLLAEVEHLRAQGRPPALREGKPHEQGQQP
;
A
#
# COMPACT_ATOMS: atom_id res chain seq x y z
N MET A 1 -13.30 -23.01 -9.67
CA MET A 1 -13.90 -21.66 -9.84
C MET A 1 -15.09 -21.37 -8.92
N GLY A 2 -15.72 -22.34 -8.24
CA GLY A 2 -17.00 -22.12 -7.55
C GLY A 2 -16.96 -21.68 -6.08
N VAL A 3 -15.84 -21.82 -5.36
CA VAL A 3 -15.79 -21.47 -3.92
C VAL A 3 -15.50 -19.98 -3.73
N ALA A 4 -14.43 -19.46 -4.34
CA ALA A 4 -14.08 -18.03 -4.23
C ALA A 4 -15.12 -17.09 -4.82
N ALA A 5 -15.75 -17.45 -5.96
CA ALA A 5 -16.88 -16.71 -6.53
C ALA A 5 -18.05 -16.60 -5.55
N ARG A 6 -18.39 -17.70 -4.85
CA ARG A 6 -19.42 -17.70 -3.80
C ARG A 6 -19.01 -16.92 -2.56
N MET A 7 -17.76 -17.04 -2.11
CA MET A 7 -17.27 -16.31 -0.93
C MET A 7 -17.15 -14.81 -1.18
N ALA A 8 -16.82 -14.40 -2.41
CA ALA A 8 -16.77 -12.99 -2.82
C ALA A 8 -18.14 -12.44 -3.24
N GLY A 9 -19.19 -13.28 -3.34
CA GLY A 9 -20.48 -12.90 -3.92
C GLY A 9 -20.38 -12.41 -5.37
N LEU A 10 -19.35 -12.83 -6.11
CA LEU A 10 -19.08 -12.39 -7.48
C LEU A 10 -19.24 -13.52 -8.48
N HIS A 11 -19.72 -13.17 -9.68
CA HIS A 11 -19.72 -14.10 -10.79
C HIS A 11 -18.27 -14.45 -11.21
N ALA A 12 -18.03 -15.71 -11.57
CA ALA A 12 -16.68 -16.18 -11.95
C ALA A 12 -16.08 -15.41 -13.14
N GLN A 13 -16.93 -14.82 -13.99
CA GLN A 13 -16.50 -13.95 -15.10
C GLN A 13 -15.91 -12.63 -14.62
N THR A 14 -16.45 -12.03 -13.56
CA THR A 14 -15.97 -10.78 -12.98
C THR A 14 -14.59 -10.95 -12.37
N LEU A 15 -14.36 -12.06 -11.65
CA LEU A 15 -13.02 -12.39 -11.13
C LEU A 15 -12.00 -12.57 -12.27
N ARG A 16 -12.37 -13.28 -13.34
CA ARG A 16 -11.50 -13.41 -14.53
C ARG A 16 -11.23 -12.07 -15.21
N TYR A 17 -12.19 -11.16 -15.18
CA TYR A 17 -12.01 -9.83 -15.73
C TYR A 17 -10.96 -9.04 -14.93
N TYR A 18 -11.08 -9.02 -13.60
CA TYR A 18 -10.10 -8.35 -12.72
C TYR A 18 -8.71 -8.98 -12.80
N GLU A 19 -8.60 -10.30 -12.91
CA GLU A 19 -7.30 -10.96 -13.13
C GLU A 19 -6.65 -10.57 -14.47
N ARG A 20 -7.42 -10.53 -15.57
CA ARG A 20 -6.89 -10.10 -16.88
C ARG A 20 -6.46 -8.64 -16.86
N ALA A 21 -7.12 -7.82 -16.05
CA ALA A 21 -6.75 -6.44 -15.80
C ALA A 21 -5.56 -6.29 -14.84
N GLY A 22 -4.98 -7.38 -14.33
CA GLY A 22 -3.87 -7.34 -13.37
C GLY A 22 -4.25 -6.86 -11.97
N LEU A 23 -5.55 -6.67 -11.69
CA LEU A 23 -6.04 -6.21 -10.39
C LEU A 23 -6.07 -7.32 -9.34
N LEU A 24 -5.96 -8.59 -9.76
CA LEU A 24 -5.91 -9.75 -8.88
C LEU A 24 -4.87 -10.73 -9.38
N THR A 25 -4.07 -11.24 -8.45
CA THR A 25 -3.02 -12.22 -8.75
C THR A 25 -3.17 -13.42 -7.79
N PRO A 26 -4.19 -14.28 -8.01
CA PRO A 26 -4.44 -15.40 -7.12
C PRO A 26 -3.28 -16.40 -7.15
N ALA A 27 -2.96 -16.96 -5.99
CA ALA A 27 -2.03 -18.07 -5.90
C ALA A 27 -2.58 -19.29 -6.65
N ARG A 28 -1.68 -20.12 -7.18
CA ARG A 28 -2.02 -21.38 -7.86
C ARG A 28 -1.52 -22.55 -7.03
N SER A 29 -2.32 -23.60 -6.89
CA SER A 29 -1.83 -24.89 -6.37
C SER A 29 -1.16 -25.72 -7.45
N GLU A 30 -0.51 -26.81 -7.03
CA GLU A 30 0.13 -27.81 -7.90
C GLU A 30 -0.83 -28.40 -8.96
N GLY A 31 -2.13 -28.41 -8.70
CA GLY A 31 -3.17 -28.81 -9.67
C GLY A 31 -3.68 -27.68 -10.58
N ASN A 32 -2.96 -26.55 -10.68
CA ASN A 32 -3.32 -25.34 -11.41
C ASN A 32 -4.68 -24.72 -10.99
N ARG A 33 -5.15 -25.03 -9.78
CA ARG A 33 -6.36 -24.42 -9.21
C ARG A 33 -6.02 -23.09 -8.56
N ARG A 34 -6.90 -22.09 -8.76
CA ARG A 34 -6.75 -20.74 -8.19
C ARG A 34 -7.23 -20.72 -6.73
N TYR A 35 -6.41 -20.16 -5.87
CA TYR A 35 -6.71 -19.86 -4.48
C TYR A 35 -6.68 -18.36 -4.28
N TYR A 36 -7.74 -17.85 -3.65
CA TYR A 36 -7.84 -16.45 -3.28
C TYR A 36 -7.66 -16.39 -1.78
N SER A 37 -6.68 -15.61 -1.34
CA SER A 37 -6.49 -15.26 0.05
C SER A 37 -7.60 -14.32 0.52
N GLU A 38 -7.71 -14.12 1.83
CA GLU A 38 -8.64 -13.12 2.39
C GLU A 38 -8.34 -11.71 1.86
N ARG A 39 -7.06 -11.37 1.68
CA ARG A 39 -6.61 -10.11 1.07
C ARG A 39 -7.12 -9.95 -0.36
N ASP A 40 -7.12 -11.02 -1.15
CA ASP A 40 -7.69 -10.99 -2.50
C ASP A 40 -9.20 -10.71 -2.46
N LEU A 41 -9.92 -11.33 -1.52
CA LEU A 41 -11.36 -11.12 -1.35
C LEU A 41 -11.67 -9.69 -0.89
N GLU A 42 -10.87 -9.12 -0.01
CA GLU A 42 -11.00 -7.72 0.40
C GLU A 42 -10.74 -6.76 -0.77
N ARG A 43 -9.70 -7.02 -1.57
CA ARG A 43 -9.40 -6.26 -2.78
C ARG A 43 -10.55 -6.32 -3.78
N VAL A 44 -11.13 -7.50 -3.97
CA VAL A 44 -12.32 -7.70 -4.80
C VAL A 44 -13.50 -6.83 -4.32
N ARG A 45 -13.78 -6.82 -3.01
CA ARG A 45 -14.85 -5.99 -2.44
C ARG A 45 -14.59 -4.50 -2.68
N ARG A 46 -13.35 -4.05 -2.52
CA ARG A 46 -12.96 -2.66 -2.77
C ARG A 46 -13.12 -2.26 -4.24
N ILE A 47 -12.68 -3.11 -5.18
CA ILE A 47 -12.88 -2.90 -6.61
C ILE A 47 -14.37 -2.73 -6.91
N LYS A 48 -15.21 -3.61 -6.35
CA LYS A 48 -16.66 -3.55 -6.53
C LYS A 48 -17.23 -2.21 -6.03
N THR A 49 -16.92 -1.79 -4.81
CA THR A 49 -17.38 -0.50 -4.27
C THR A 49 -16.95 0.67 -5.13
N LEU A 50 -15.69 0.71 -5.59
CA LEU A 50 -15.21 1.79 -6.45
C LEU A 50 -15.95 1.83 -7.80
N MET A 51 -16.27 0.68 -8.39
CA MET A 51 -17.00 0.62 -9.66
C MET A 51 -18.49 0.90 -9.51
N ASP A 52 -19.16 0.21 -8.58
CA ASP A 52 -20.62 0.19 -8.45
C ASP A 52 -21.13 1.43 -7.69
N ASP A 53 -20.47 1.82 -6.60
CA ASP A 53 -20.96 2.89 -5.72
C ASP A 53 -20.41 4.26 -6.13
N LEU A 54 -19.18 4.32 -6.64
CA LEU A 54 -18.54 5.56 -7.11
C LEU A 54 -18.57 5.75 -8.64
N GLY A 55 -19.14 4.79 -9.38
CA GLY A 55 -19.28 4.87 -10.83
C GLY A 55 -17.94 4.89 -11.60
N MET A 56 -16.87 4.37 -10.98
CA MET A 56 -15.53 4.43 -11.56
C MET A 56 -15.33 3.33 -12.61
N ASN A 57 -14.66 3.66 -13.71
CA ASN A 57 -14.23 2.65 -14.67
C ASN A 57 -12.99 1.89 -14.16
N LEU A 58 -12.66 0.78 -14.82
CA LEU A 58 -11.55 -0.09 -14.39
C LEU A 58 -10.20 0.63 -14.31
N ALA A 59 -9.91 1.53 -15.26
CA ALA A 59 -8.67 2.28 -15.29
C ALA A 59 -8.55 3.25 -14.10
N GLY A 60 -9.66 3.89 -13.72
CA GLY A 60 -9.72 4.71 -12.51
C GLY A 60 -9.49 3.87 -11.26
N VAL A 61 -10.13 2.70 -11.16
CA VAL A 61 -9.96 1.79 -10.02
C VAL A 61 -8.51 1.36 -9.87
N GLU A 62 -7.85 1.02 -10.98
CA GLU A 62 -6.44 0.66 -10.99
C GLU A 62 -5.54 1.78 -10.44
N VAL A 63 -5.79 3.02 -10.85
CA VAL A 63 -5.06 4.19 -10.34
C VAL A 63 -5.31 4.36 -8.84
N VAL A 64 -6.56 4.31 -8.38
CA VAL A 64 -6.90 4.46 -6.97
C VAL A 64 -6.24 3.38 -6.12
N LEU A 65 -6.30 2.11 -6.54
CA LEU A 65 -5.70 1.01 -5.80
C LEU A 65 -4.18 1.17 -5.65
N ARG A 66 -3.48 1.58 -6.72
CA ARG A 66 -2.04 1.89 -6.65
C ARG A 66 -1.73 3.05 -5.71
N LEU A 67 -2.55 4.10 -5.72
CA LEU A 67 -2.37 5.24 -4.83
C LEU A 67 -2.58 4.84 -3.37
N MET A 68 -3.57 4.00 -3.09
CA MET A 68 -3.79 3.46 -1.74
C MET A 68 -2.62 2.60 -1.27
N GLU A 69 -2.08 1.73 -2.13
CA GLU A 69 -0.88 0.93 -1.81
C GLU A 69 0.31 1.83 -1.47
N ARG A 70 0.57 2.84 -2.30
CA ARG A 70 1.67 3.77 -2.08
C ARG A 70 1.49 4.62 -0.82
N LEU A 71 0.25 5.01 -0.49
CA LEU A 71 -0.04 5.71 0.76
C LEU A 71 0.28 4.82 1.96
N THR A 72 -0.16 3.56 1.96
CA THR A 72 0.16 2.60 3.03
C THR A 72 1.66 2.38 3.18
N GLU A 73 2.41 2.27 2.07
CA GLU A 73 3.87 2.17 2.09
C GLU A 73 4.52 3.41 2.73
N MET A 74 4.06 4.61 2.35
CA MET A 74 4.56 5.87 2.91
C MET A 74 4.25 5.99 4.41
N GLU A 75 3.05 5.60 4.84
CA GLU A 75 2.66 5.58 6.26
C GLU A 75 3.55 4.64 7.07
N GLN A 76 3.84 3.44 6.54
CA GLN A 76 4.74 2.48 7.17
C GLN A 76 6.17 3.03 7.29
N GLN A 77 6.68 3.67 6.23
CA GLN A 77 8.00 4.31 6.25
C GLN A 77 8.06 5.46 7.28
N ALA A 78 7.02 6.29 7.33
CA ALA A 78 6.94 7.37 8.31
C ALA A 78 6.93 6.83 9.75
N GLN A 79 6.18 5.75 10.01
CA GLN A 79 6.16 5.09 11.31
C GLN A 79 7.53 4.50 11.68
N GLN A 80 8.24 3.89 10.74
CA GLN A 80 9.59 3.35 10.96
C GLN A 80 10.58 4.47 11.31
N LEU A 81 10.57 5.58 10.55
CA LEU A 81 11.44 6.72 10.80
C LEU A 81 11.16 7.37 12.15
N LEU A 82 9.88 7.52 12.53
CA LEU A 82 9.51 8.04 13.84
C LEU A 82 10.00 7.13 14.96
N ALA A 83 9.85 5.80 14.81
CA ALA A 83 10.37 4.85 15.79
C ALA A 83 11.90 4.94 15.91
N GLU A 84 12.61 5.09 14.79
CA GLU A 84 14.07 5.27 14.78
C GLU A 84 14.49 6.56 15.50
N VAL A 85 13.82 7.68 15.24
CA VAL A 85 14.08 8.96 15.93
C VAL A 85 13.89 8.81 17.45
N GLU A 86 12.82 8.14 17.88
CA GLU A 86 12.58 7.90 19.31
C GLU A 86 13.63 6.96 19.92
N HIS A 87 14.06 5.93 19.21
CA HIS A 87 15.16 5.07 19.64
C HIS A 87 16.48 5.84 19.81
N LEU A 88 16.83 6.73 18.89
CA LEU A 88 18.05 7.54 18.98
C LEU A 88 17.99 8.57 20.12
N ARG A 89 16.82 9.20 20.31
CA ARG A 89 16.58 10.12 21.44
C ARG A 89 16.72 9.41 22.78
N ALA A 90 16.16 8.21 22.92
CA ALA A 90 16.28 7.38 24.12
C ALA A 90 17.72 6.94 24.42
N GLN A 91 18.58 6.83 23.41
CA GLN A 91 19.99 6.47 23.55
C GLN A 91 20.91 7.68 23.83
N GLY A 92 20.37 8.89 23.98
CA GLY A 92 21.14 10.07 24.38
C GLY A 92 22.09 10.62 23.31
N ARG A 93 21.94 10.21 22.04
CA ARG A 93 22.67 10.83 20.93
C ARG A 93 21.71 11.75 20.17
N PRO A 94 21.69 13.06 20.47
CA PRO A 94 20.90 13.99 19.66
C PRO A 94 21.37 13.90 18.20
N PRO A 95 20.46 14.00 17.21
CA PRO A 95 20.85 14.10 15.82
C PRO A 95 21.83 15.27 15.72
N ALA A 96 23.03 15.00 15.23
CA ALA A 96 24.05 16.02 15.03
C ALA A 96 23.53 17.00 13.96
N LEU A 97 22.71 17.95 14.39
CA LEU A 97 22.49 19.20 13.70
C LEU A 97 23.89 19.75 13.49
N ARG A 98 24.34 19.76 12.23
CA ARG A 98 25.61 20.37 11.84
C ARG A 98 25.65 21.74 12.49
N GLU A 99 26.50 21.88 13.50
CA GLU A 99 26.90 23.17 14.04
C GLU A 99 27.54 23.91 12.87
N GLY A 100 26.74 24.74 12.19
CA GLY A 100 27.28 25.84 11.43
C GLY A 100 28.07 26.65 12.43
N LYS A 101 29.41 26.56 12.34
CA LYS A 101 30.28 27.35 13.19
C LYS A 101 29.83 28.81 13.10
N PRO A 102 29.52 29.48 14.23
CA PRO A 102 29.41 30.92 14.21
C PRO A 102 30.81 31.46 13.91
N HIS A 103 31.03 31.94 12.69
CA HIS A 103 32.14 32.85 12.45
C HIS A 103 31.75 34.18 13.10
N GLU A 104 32.04 34.30 14.39
CA GLU A 104 32.00 35.55 15.13
C GLU A 104 32.90 36.57 14.42
N GLN A 105 32.27 37.68 14.06
CA GLN A 105 32.93 38.93 13.72
C GLN A 105 33.58 39.49 14.99
N GLY A 106 34.82 39.97 14.90
CA GLY A 106 35.46 40.65 16.04
C GLY A 106 36.87 41.19 15.80
N GLN A 107 36.93 42.42 15.27
CA GLN A 107 37.92 43.49 15.54
C GLN A 107 39.43 43.30 15.21
N GLN A 108 39.86 44.00 14.13
CA GLN A 108 40.95 45.00 13.99
C GLN A 108 42.24 44.90 14.86
N PRO A 109 43.38 45.39 14.34
CA PRO A 109 43.63 46.84 14.26
C PRO A 109 43.60 47.42 12.83
#